data_AF-A0A8T7L3I6-F1
#
_entry.id   AF-A0A8T7L3I6-F1
#
_cell.length_a   1.000
_cell.length_b   1.000
_cell.length_c   1.000
_cell.angle_alpha   90.00
_cell.angle_beta   90.00
_cell.angle_gamma   90.00
#
_symmetry.space_group_name_H-M   'P 1'
#
loop_
_entity.id
_entity.type
_entity.pdbx_description
1 polymer ?
#
loop_
_entity_poly.entity_id
_entity_poly.type
_entity_poly.pdbx_seq_one_letter_code
_entity_poly.pdbx_strand_id
1 'polypeptide(L)' 'MNVRYTLQDVVFEWDSQKAAVNLRKHKVRFELACEAFFDPFVCYLDEEIVGTELRERLVGLTTTWLLLYIVYVMRGDVIR' A
#
# COMPACT_ATOMS: atom_id res chain seq x y z
N MET A 1 11.29 -3.28 -12.29
CA MET A 1 11.88 -1.93 -12.11
C MET A 1 11.11 -1.29 -10.99
N ASN A 2 11.78 -0.66 -10.02
CA ASN A 2 11.07 0.00 -8.93
C ASN A 2 10.45 1.31 -9.45
N VAL A 3 9.18 1.51 -9.14
CA VAL A 3 8.44 2.76 -9.33
C VAL A 3 8.40 3.44 -7.97
N ARG A 4 8.71 4.72 -7.94
CA ARG A 4 8.53 5.58 -6.76
C ARG A 4 7.39 6.54 -7.01
N TYR A 5 6.57 6.75 -5.99
CA TYR A 5 5.42 7.62 -6.00
C TYR A 5 5.35 8.38 -4.67
N THR A 6 5.15 9.69 -4.73
CA THR A 6 5.02 10.52 -3.54
C THR A 6 3.61 11.08 -3.48
N LEU A 7 2.96 10.92 -2.33
CA LEU A 7 1.64 11.47 -2.04
C LEU A 7 1.68 12.09 -0.65
N GLN A 8 1.31 13.37 -0.53
CA GLN A 8 1.31 14.12 0.73
C GLN A 8 2.62 13.94 1.53
N ASP A 9 3.77 14.14 0.85
CA ASP A 9 5.13 14.00 1.40
C ASP A 9 5.52 12.59 1.89
N VAL A 10 4.64 11.59 1.75
CA VAL A 10 4.95 10.17 2.02
C VAL A 10 5.44 9.50 0.75
N VAL A 11 6.53 8.74 0.86
CA VAL A 11 7.15 8.03 -0.27
C VAL A 11 6.70 6.58 -0.29
N PHE A 12 6.15 6.17 -1.42
CA PHE A 12 5.76 4.81 -1.73
C PHE A 12 6.66 4.25 -2.83
N GLU A 13 7.00 2.97 -2.74
CA GLU A 13 7.81 2.28 -3.73
C GLU A 13 7.27 0.88 -4.01
N TRP A 14 7.20 0.47 -5.28
CA TRP A 14 6.84 -0.91 -5.62
C TRP A 14 7.54 -1.37 -6.89
N ASP A 15 7.61 -2.68 -7.11
CA ASP A 15 8.05 -3.20 -8.41
C ASP A 15 6.95 -3.07 -9.47
N SER A 16 7.32 -2.61 -10.66
CA SER A 16 6.41 -2.39 -11.79
C SER A 16 5.68 -3.67 -12.25
N GLN A 17 6.31 -4.84 -12.16
CA GLN A 17 5.66 -6.11 -12.49
C GLN A 17 4.62 -6.47 -11.42
N LYS A 18 4.92 -6.24 -10.13
CA LYS A 18 3.95 -6.40 -9.04
C LYS A 18 2.72 -5.51 -9.26
N ALA A 19 2.91 -4.25 -9.64
CA ALA A 19 1.82 -3.32 -9.95
C ALA A 19 0.95 -3.83 -11.10
N ALA A 20 1.56 -4.29 -12.20
CA ALA A 20 0.82 -4.86 -13.33
C ALA A 20 0.00 -6.10 -12.94
N VAL A 21 0.59 -7.00 -12.14
CA VAL A 21 -0.09 -8.19 -11.63
C VAL A 21 -1.24 -7.80 -10.70
N ASN A 22 -1.03 -6.83 -9.81
CA ASN A 22 -2.05 -6.35 -8.87
C ASN A 22 -3.24 -5.74 -9.62
N LEU A 23 -2.97 -4.87 -10.59
CA LEU A 23 -4.00 -4.27 -11.42
C LEU A 23 -4.79 -5.32 -12.19
N ARG A 24 -4.13 -6.36 -12.72
CA ARG A 24 -4.83 -7.45 -13.41
C ARG A 24 -5.74 -8.24 -12.48
N LYS A 25 -5.24 -8.61 -11.29
CA LYS A 25 -5.93 -9.48 -10.31
C LYS A 25 -7.03 -8.75 -9.54
N HIS A 26 -6.74 -7.56 -9.03
CA HIS A 26 -7.59 -6.85 -8.07
C HIS A 26 -8.27 -5.61 -8.66
N LYS A 27 -7.88 -5.19 -9.87
CA LYS A 27 -8.36 -3.94 -10.52
C LYS A 27 -8.03 -2.68 -9.72
N VAL A 28 -7.06 -2.77 -8.80
CA VAL A 28 -6.57 -1.65 -7.99
C VAL A 28 -5.17 -1.28 -8.44
N ARG A 29 -5.00 -0.01 -8.77
CA ARG A 29 -3.69 0.61 -8.99
C ARG A 29 -3.07 0.96 -7.64
N PHE A 30 -1.74 0.88 -7.52
CA PHE A 30 -1.10 1.22 -6.25
C PHE A 30 -1.16 2.71 -5.93
N GLU A 31 -1.17 3.58 -6.95
CA GLU A 31 -1.37 5.02 -6.72
C GLU A 31 -2.71 5.31 -6.04
N LEU A 32 -3.77 4.56 -6.39
CA LEU A 32 -5.08 4.66 -5.73
C LEU A 32 -5.04 4.06 -4.32
N ALA A 33 -4.32 2.95 -4.14
CA ALA A 33 -4.16 2.32 -2.83
C ALA A 33 -3.43 3.23 -1.82
N CYS A 34 -2.50 4.07 -2.27
CA CYS A 34 -1.83 5.06 -1.44
C CYS A 34 -2.81 6.03 -0.75
N GLU A 35 -3.97 6.31 -1.35
CA GLU A 35 -4.98 7.20 -0.74
C GLU A 35 -5.51 6.63 0.59
N ALA A 36 -5.62 5.30 0.72
CA ALA A 36 -6.14 4.66 1.92
C ALA A 36 -5.25 4.84 3.16
N PHE A 37 -3.97 5.20 2.97
CA PHE A 37 -3.07 5.56 4.09
C PHE A 37 -3.42 6.91 4.72
N PHE A 38 -4.19 7.73 4.01
CA PHE A 38 -4.62 9.06 4.46
C PHE A 38 -6.10 9.09 4.85
N ASP A 39 -6.74 7.92 4.94
CA ASP A 39 -8.09 7.82 5.49
C ASP A 39 -8.08 8.23 6.98
N PRO A 40 -8.86 9.26 7.38
CA PRO A 40 -9.00 9.62 8.79
C PRO A 40 -9.50 8.48 9.69
N PHE A 41 -10.12 7.46 9.10
CA PHE A 41 -10.65 6.27 9.77
C PHE A 41 -9.83 5.01 9.50
N VAL A 42 -8.59 5.14 9.01
CA VAL A 42 -7.71 4.00 8.73
C VAL A 42 -7.58 3.08 9.95
N CYS A 43 -7.71 1.79 9.72
CA CYS A 43 -7.56 0.76 10.74
C CYS A 43 -6.29 -0.04 10.45
N TYR A 44 -5.29 0.12 11.30
CA TYR A 44 -4.10 -0.73 11.29
C TYR A 44 -4.42 -2.08 11.93
N LEU A 45 -3.95 -3.15 11.31
CA LEU A 45 -4.15 -4.51 11.75
C LEU A 45 -2.83 -5.12 12.22
N ASP A 46 -2.92 -6.23 12.95
CA ASP A 46 -1.76 -6.94 13.47
C ASP A 46 -0.75 -7.28 12.36
N GLU A 47 0.52 -7.00 12.67
CA GLU A 47 1.66 -7.33 11.84
C GLU A 47 1.91 -8.85 11.81
N GLU A 48 2.42 -9.35 10.68
CA GLU A 48 2.86 -10.73 10.54
C GLU A 48 4.31 -10.77 10.06
N ILE A 49 5.14 -11.57 10.73
CA ILE A 49 6.49 -11.87 10.25
C ILE A 49 6.40 -13.02 9.25
N VAL A 50 6.70 -12.74 7.97
CA VAL A 50 6.76 -13.74 6.90
C VAL A 50 8.20 -13.92 6.47
N GLY A 51 8.83 -15.00 6.94
CA GLY A 51 10.27 -15.22 6.74
C GLY A 51 11.08 -14.23 7.57
N THR A 52 11.73 -13.27 6.90
CA THR A 52 12.51 -12.19 7.55
C THR A 52 11.87 -10.81 7.36
N GLU A 53 10.70 -10.73 6.72
CA GLU A 53 9.99 -9.47 6.48
C GLU A 53 8.83 -9.30 7.48
N LEU A 54 8.83 -8.16 8.16
CA LEU A 54 7.68 -7.68 8.92
C LEU A 54 6.65 -7.09 7.94
N ARG A 55 5.49 -7.72 7.84
CA ARG A 55 4.39 -7.28 6.98
C ARG A 55 3.31 -6.64 7.81
N GLU A 56 3.10 -5.37 7.56
CA GLU A 56 2.04 -4.59 8.17
C GLU A 56 0.81 -4.59 7.27
N ARG A 57 -0.33 -4.32 7.88
CA ARG A 57 -1.63 -4.38 7.24
C ARG A 57 -2.49 -3.23 7.68
N LEU A 58 -3.28 -2.73 6.75
CA LEU A 58 -4.32 -1.77 7.06
C LEU A 58 -5.59 -2.02 6.25
N VAL A 59 -6.69 -1.52 6.77
CA VAL A 59 -7.94 -1.33 6.05
C VAL A 59 -8.23 0.17 6.05
N GLY A 60 -8.47 0.73 4.86
CA GLY A 60 -8.76 2.16 4.71
C GLY A 60 -9.57 2.46 3.46
N LEU A 61 -10.20 3.63 3.43
CA LEU A 61 -10.98 4.15 2.33
C LEU A 61 -10.17 5.08 1.43
N THR A 62 -10.36 4.96 0.12
CA THR A 62 -9.87 5.94 -0.85
C THR A 62 -10.75 7.19 -0.86
N THR A 63 -10.30 8.25 -1.54
CA THR A 63 -11.09 9.48 -1.76
C THR A 63 -12.37 9.22 -2.57
N THR A 64 -12.43 8.09 -3.28
CA THR A 64 -13.56 7.62 -4.07
C THR A 64 -14.42 6.58 -3.35
N TRP A 65 -14.26 6.46 -2.02
CA TRP A 65 -15.04 5.56 -1.15
C TRP A 65 -14.84 4.07 -1.43
N LEU A 66 -13.68 3.69 -2.01
CA LEU A 66 -13.31 2.29 -2.17
C LEU A 66 -12.62 1.81 -0.89
N LEU A 67 -13.19 0.80 -0.23
CA LEU A 67 -12.57 0.16 0.93
C LEU A 67 -11.51 -0.83 0.47
N LEU A 68 -10.28 -0.65 0.95
CA LEU A 68 -9.14 -1.45 0.57
C LEU A 68 -8.51 -2.14 1.77
N TYR A 69 -8.11 -3.40 1.57
CA TYR A 69 -7.19 -4.12 2.45
C TYR A 69 -5.81 -4.08 1.82
N ILE A 70 -4.83 -3.51 2.53
CA ILE A 70 -3.48 -3.28 2.03
C ILE A 70 -2.48 -4.02 2.91
N VAL A 71 -1.54 -4.70 2.26
CA VAL A 71 -0.36 -5.30 2.91
C VAL A 71 0.85 -4.53 2.42
N TYR A 72 1.65 -4.02 3.35
CA TYR A 72 2.85 -3.25 3.06
C TYR A 72 4.01 -3.64 3.97
N VAL A 73 5.20 -3.17 3.64
CA VAL A 73 6.39 -3.23 4.48
C VAL A 73 7.02 -1.85 4.58
N MET A 74 7.59 -1.54 5.74
CA MET A 74 8.40 -0.33 5.92
C MET A 74 9.87 -0.59 5.56
N ARG A 75 10.47 0.33 4.82
CA ARG A 75 11.90 0.33 4.45
C ARG A 75 12.48 1.71 4.77
N GLY A 76 12.85 1.93 6.03
CA GLY A 76 13.12 3.29 6.53
C GLY A 76 11.83 4.11 6.47
N ASP A 77 11.86 5.27 5.83
CA ASP A 77 10.69 6.15 5.66
C ASP A 77 9.89 5.88 4.38
N VAL A 78 10.10 4.71 3.75
CA VAL A 78 9.44 4.32 2.49
C VAL A 78 8.47 3.15 2.72
N ILE A 79 7.25 3.29 2.22
CA ILE A 79 6.20 2.25 2.22
C ILE A 79 6.29 1.42 0.94
N ARG A 80 6.29 0.07 1.04
CA ARG A 80 6.46 -0.84 -0.11
C ARG A 80 5.52 -2.07 -0.15
#